data_AF-A0A4Y5Z3Y4-F1
#
_entry.id   AF-A0A4Y5Z3Y4-F1
#
_cell.length_a   1.000
_cell.length_b   1.000
_cell.length_c   1.000
_cell.angle_alpha   90.00
_cell.angle_beta   90.00
_cell.angle_gamma   90.00
#
_symmetry.space_group_name_H-M   'P 1'
#
loop_
_entity.id
_entity.type
_entity.pdbx_description
1 polymer ?
#
loop_
_entity_poly.entity_id
_entity_poly.type
_entity_poly.pdbx_seq_one_letter_code
_entity_poly.pdbx_strand_id
1 'polypeptide(L)'
;MAGPPRKRNSPDHIDPPVDLPAVPVRENRPRDPAPRPPAPRPPAPPGHIGPVPGMGSSPGARLTPYQRGAYKFTTPGGRRYSLQMRLGPSQEALLNQIIDYGFGLAVSEETMSIVAVTAFQESSFGIKNTNPESSAFGVFQFTRGTWSDHYKHLNRESTSDQVSAMYDRVEYFRHRYTQHLAEGKISRSMTFPEYAYANHKQGQSRPQTFETNGETQEALASFRDKWLILSLHAE
;
A
#
# COMPACT_ATOMS: atom_id res chain seq x y z
N MET A 1 17.20 45.25 -15.26
CA MET A 1 17.25 43.79 -15.05
C MET A 1 16.98 43.52 -13.59
N ALA A 2 15.90 42.79 -13.26
CA ALA A 2 15.50 42.50 -11.89
C ALA A 2 16.17 41.20 -11.42
N GLY A 3 16.80 41.22 -10.24
CA GLY A 3 17.40 40.04 -9.61
C GLY A 3 16.32 39.09 -9.04
N PRO A 4 16.65 37.81 -8.82
CA PRO A 4 15.68 36.80 -8.40
C PRO A 4 15.23 37.02 -6.94
N PRO A 5 13.99 36.64 -6.59
CA PRO A 5 13.46 36.84 -5.24
C PRO A 5 14.11 35.86 -4.25
N ARG A 6 14.60 36.39 -3.13
CA ARG A 6 15.07 35.61 -1.98
C ARG A 6 13.87 34.95 -1.28
N LYS A 7 13.90 33.63 -1.12
CA LYS A 7 12.99 32.88 -0.23
C LYS A 7 13.16 33.40 1.20
N ARG A 8 12.06 33.83 1.83
CA ARG A 8 12.04 34.19 3.26
C ARG A 8 12.07 32.91 4.09
N ASN A 9 13.04 32.82 4.99
CA ASN A 9 13.03 31.87 6.09
C ASN A 9 11.82 32.17 6.97
N SER A 10 10.89 31.21 7.09
CA SER A 10 9.92 31.22 8.19
C SER A 10 10.57 30.57 9.41
N PRO A 11 10.33 31.10 10.63
CA PRO A 11 11.03 30.68 11.83
C PRO A 11 10.57 29.30 12.29
N ASP A 12 11.57 28.49 12.64
CA ASP A 12 11.45 27.17 13.26
C ASP A 12 10.57 27.24 14.52
N HIS A 13 9.32 26.78 14.40
CA HIS A 13 8.57 26.27 15.54
C HIS A 13 8.61 24.75 15.45
N ILE A 14 9.71 24.20 15.95
CA ILE A 14 9.90 22.76 16.13
C ILE A 14 9.11 22.39 17.38
N ASP A 15 7.92 21.84 17.19
CA ASP A 15 7.27 21.06 18.23
C ASP A 15 8.25 19.94 18.66
N PRO A 16 8.35 19.61 19.97
CA PRO A 16 9.26 18.58 20.44
C PRO A 16 8.97 17.25 19.74
N PRO A 17 10.00 16.42 19.49
CA PRO A 17 9.81 15.10 18.90
C PRO A 17 8.86 14.29 19.78
N VAL A 18 7.66 14.03 19.26
CA VAL A 18 6.70 13.17 19.94
C VAL A 18 7.19 11.74 19.75
N ASP A 19 7.59 11.12 20.86
CA ASP A 19 7.93 9.70 20.93
C ASP A 19 6.81 8.90 20.26
N LEU A 20 7.17 8.17 19.20
CA LEU A 20 6.33 7.07 18.73
C LEU A 20 6.14 6.13 19.93
N PRO A 21 4.90 5.78 20.31
CA PRO A 21 4.73 4.68 21.25
C PRO A 21 5.40 3.45 20.61
N ALA A 22 6.44 2.93 21.26
CA ALA A 22 7.02 1.65 20.90
C ALA A 22 5.90 0.61 21.00
N VAL A 23 5.39 0.17 19.85
CA VAL A 23 4.53 -1.01 19.80
C VAL A 23 5.37 -2.15 20.41
N PRO A 24 4.87 -2.86 21.44
CA PRO A 24 5.66 -3.90 22.08
C PRO A 24 6.10 -4.89 21.01
N VAL A 25 7.42 -5.05 20.90
CA VAL A 25 8.05 -6.11 20.10
C VAL A 25 7.43 -7.41 20.58
N ARG A 26 6.58 -8.04 19.75
CA ARG A 26 6.17 -9.41 20.01
C ARG A 26 7.43 -10.27 19.85
N GLU A 27 8.06 -10.63 20.96
CA GLU A 27 9.25 -11.49 21.03
C GLU A 27 9.04 -12.89 20.40
N ASN A 28 7.82 -13.23 19.99
CA ASN A 28 7.50 -14.45 19.26
C ASN A 28 7.22 -14.17 17.78
N ARG A 29 8.23 -13.69 17.05
CA ARG A 29 8.24 -13.78 15.58
C ARG A 29 8.46 -15.26 15.21
N PRO A 30 7.54 -15.93 14.50
CA PRO A 30 7.80 -17.30 14.04
C PRO A 30 9.04 -17.28 13.14
N ARG A 31 10.04 -18.12 13.47
CA ARG A 31 11.07 -18.49 12.49
C ARG A 31 10.37 -19.18 11.32
N ASP A 32 10.84 -18.91 10.09
CA ASP A 32 10.37 -19.59 8.89
C ASP A 32 10.25 -21.10 9.14
N PRO A 33 9.06 -21.71 9.01
CA PRO A 33 8.97 -23.16 8.99
C PRO A 33 9.71 -23.67 7.76
N ALA A 34 10.50 -24.72 7.93
CA ALA A 34 11.15 -25.42 6.82
C ALA A 34 10.10 -25.77 5.73
N PRO A 35 10.49 -25.76 4.44
CA PRO A 35 9.56 -26.05 3.34
C PRO A 35 8.88 -27.40 3.58
N ARG A 36 7.55 -27.41 3.64
CA ARG A 36 6.81 -28.68 3.65
C ARG A 36 7.03 -29.39 2.32
N PRO A 37 7.19 -30.72 2.31
CA PRO A 37 7.14 -31.49 1.08
C PRO A 37 5.78 -31.27 0.38
N PRO A 38 5.75 -31.22 -0.96
CA PRO A 38 4.53 -30.98 -1.71
C PRO A 38 3.48 -32.07 -1.38
N ALA A 39 2.24 -31.64 -1.15
CA ALA A 39 1.13 -32.55 -0.91
C ALA A 39 0.92 -33.47 -2.13
N PRO A 40 0.52 -34.74 -1.94
CA PRO A 40 0.13 -35.62 -3.04
C PRO A 40 -1.00 -35.00 -3.84
N ARG A 41 -0.93 -35.09 -5.18
CA ARG A 41 -2.03 -34.64 -6.05
C ARG A 41 -3.32 -35.39 -5.70
N PRO A 42 -4.46 -34.71 -5.53
CA PRO A 42 -5.74 -35.40 -5.47
C PRO A 42 -6.02 -36.13 -6.80
N PRO A 43 -6.70 -37.27 -6.77
CA PRO A 43 -7.01 -38.04 -7.97
C PRO A 43 -7.86 -37.21 -8.94
N ALA A 44 -7.57 -37.34 -10.23
CA ALA A 44 -8.32 -36.67 -11.28
C ALA A 44 -9.80 -37.12 -11.22
N PRO A 45 -10.77 -36.19 -11.34
CA PRO A 45 -12.16 -36.58 -11.47
C PRO A 45 -12.39 -37.34 -12.79
N PRO A 46 -13.33 -38.31 -12.81
CA PRO A 46 -13.62 -39.10 -14.01
C PRO A 46 -14.09 -38.19 -15.16
N GLY A 47 -13.60 -38.45 -16.37
CA GLY A 47 -13.98 -37.74 -17.58
C GLY A 47 -15.38 -38.10 -18.12
N HIS A 48 -15.75 -37.35 -19.17
CA HIS A 48 -16.99 -37.30 -19.95
C HIS A 48 -18.00 -36.26 -19.40
N ILE A 49 -18.58 -35.34 -20.19
CA ILE A 49 -19.02 -35.34 -21.60
C ILE A 49 -18.86 -33.91 -22.17
N GLY A 50 -18.74 -33.76 -23.49
CA GLY A 50 -18.67 -32.49 -24.24
C GLY A 50 -19.91 -31.57 -24.12
N PRO A 51 -20.02 -30.56 -25.01
CA PRO A 51 -20.31 -29.17 -24.64
C PRO A 51 -21.79 -28.89 -24.41
N VAL A 52 -22.10 -28.04 -23.42
CA VAL A 52 -23.40 -27.38 -23.31
C VAL A 52 -23.20 -25.89 -23.62
N PRO A 53 -23.66 -25.40 -24.80
CA PRO A 53 -23.77 -23.99 -25.07
C PRO A 53 -25.01 -23.43 -24.36
N GLY A 54 -24.82 -22.35 -23.60
CA GLY A 54 -25.92 -21.59 -23.01
C GLY A 54 -26.32 -22.03 -21.61
N MET A 55 -25.63 -21.50 -20.61
CA MET A 55 -26.30 -21.18 -19.34
C MET A 55 -26.11 -19.70 -19.09
N GLY A 56 -27.21 -18.97 -19.31
CA GLY A 56 -27.32 -17.57 -18.97
C GLY A 56 -27.00 -17.37 -17.50
N SER A 57 -26.23 -16.32 -17.24
CA SER A 57 -26.05 -15.75 -15.93
C SER A 57 -27.40 -15.64 -15.24
N SER A 58 -27.59 -16.31 -14.11
CA SER A 58 -28.73 -16.05 -13.25
C SER A 58 -28.75 -14.55 -12.91
N PRO A 59 -29.86 -13.82 -13.19
CA PRO A 59 -29.98 -12.42 -12.82
C PRO A 59 -30.19 -12.34 -11.30
N GLY A 60 -29.10 -12.35 -10.54
CA GLY A 60 -29.19 -12.28 -9.08
C GLY A 60 -27.96 -12.76 -8.29
N ALA A 61 -27.00 -13.45 -8.92
CA ALA A 61 -25.77 -13.81 -8.23
C ALA A 61 -24.90 -12.56 -8.04
N ARG A 62 -24.86 -12.02 -6.82
CA ARG A 62 -23.87 -11.00 -6.45
C ARG A 62 -22.48 -11.60 -6.69
N LEU A 63 -21.76 -11.06 -7.67
CA LEU A 63 -20.38 -11.43 -7.90
C LEU A 63 -19.58 -11.20 -6.61
N THR A 64 -18.80 -12.20 -6.22
CA THR A 64 -17.80 -12.04 -5.16
C THR A 64 -16.85 -10.91 -5.54
N PRO A 65 -16.22 -10.24 -4.56
CA PRO A 65 -15.17 -9.26 -4.85
C PRO A 65 -14.16 -9.75 -5.90
N TYR A 66 -13.61 -10.95 -5.72
CA TYR A 66 -12.65 -11.55 -6.65
C TYR A 66 -13.19 -11.75 -8.08
N GLN A 67 -14.50 -12.00 -8.22
CA GLN A 67 -15.13 -12.13 -9.53
C GLN A 67 -15.29 -10.80 -10.27
N ARG A 68 -15.11 -9.66 -9.60
CA ARG A 68 -15.18 -8.33 -10.24
C ARG A 68 -13.93 -7.96 -11.02
N GLY A 69 -12.75 -8.48 -10.63
CA GLY A 69 -11.51 -8.17 -11.33
C GLY A 69 -11.38 -8.89 -12.67
N ALA A 70 -10.92 -8.18 -13.69
CA ALA A 70 -10.63 -8.74 -15.01
C ALA A 70 -9.48 -9.77 -14.98
N TYR A 71 -8.51 -9.57 -14.10
CA TYR A 71 -7.31 -10.41 -13.97
C TYR A 71 -7.26 -11.07 -12.60
N LYS A 72 -6.87 -12.34 -12.57
CA LYS A 72 -6.96 -13.23 -11.42
C LYS A 72 -5.58 -13.78 -11.07
N PHE A 73 -5.23 -13.73 -9.80
CA PHE A 73 -3.89 -14.07 -9.31
C PHE A 73 -3.97 -14.96 -8.08
N THR A 74 -2.89 -15.67 -7.80
CA THR A 74 -2.71 -16.45 -6.58
C THR A 74 -1.28 -16.27 -6.09
N THR A 75 -1.12 -15.80 -4.86
CA THR A 75 0.19 -15.59 -4.24
C THR A 75 0.87 -16.93 -3.94
N PRO A 76 2.20 -16.97 -3.74
CA PRO A 76 2.89 -18.15 -3.23
C PRO A 76 2.34 -18.65 -1.89
N GLY A 77 1.84 -17.74 -1.03
CA GLY A 77 1.12 -18.08 0.21
C GLY A 77 -0.29 -18.65 0.00
N GLY A 78 -0.74 -18.82 -1.24
CA GLY A 78 -2.05 -19.39 -1.59
C GLY A 78 -3.21 -18.39 -1.51
N ARG A 79 -2.93 -17.08 -1.42
CA ARG A 79 -3.95 -16.03 -1.32
C ARG A 79 -4.44 -15.67 -2.72
N ARG A 80 -5.76 -15.61 -2.89
CA ARG A 80 -6.37 -15.30 -4.19
C ARG A 80 -6.80 -13.84 -4.20
N TYR A 81 -6.48 -13.14 -5.29
CA TYR A 81 -6.88 -11.74 -5.47
C TYR A 81 -7.11 -11.43 -6.94
N SER A 82 -7.89 -10.39 -7.22
CA SER A 82 -8.16 -9.93 -8.59
C SER A 82 -7.91 -8.44 -8.77
N LEU A 83 -7.54 -8.02 -9.98
CA LEU A 83 -7.28 -6.62 -10.36
C LEU A 83 -7.99 -6.27 -11.68
N GLN A 84 -8.12 -4.97 -11.97
CA GLN A 84 -8.56 -4.49 -13.30
C GLN A 84 -7.41 -4.26 -14.28
N MET A 85 -6.17 -4.48 -13.84
CA MET A 85 -5.00 -4.35 -14.68
C MET A 85 -4.18 -5.64 -14.72
N ARG A 86 -3.51 -5.85 -15.86
CA ARG A 86 -2.51 -6.91 -16.01
C ARG A 86 -1.17 -6.40 -15.50
N LEU A 87 -0.47 -7.24 -14.74
CA LEU A 87 0.88 -6.96 -14.23
C LEU A 87 1.92 -7.73 -15.03
N GLY A 88 3.13 -7.17 -15.10
CA GLY A 88 4.32 -7.93 -15.52
C GLY A 88 4.84 -8.83 -14.39
N PRO A 89 5.66 -9.86 -14.70
CA PRO A 89 6.11 -10.84 -13.70
C PRO A 89 6.78 -10.23 -12.46
N SER A 90 7.63 -9.20 -12.65
CA SER A 90 8.32 -8.54 -11.54
C SER A 90 7.36 -7.72 -10.66
N GLN A 91 6.34 -7.10 -11.26
CA GLN A 91 5.33 -6.33 -10.53
C GLN A 91 4.43 -7.27 -9.72
N GLU A 92 4.03 -8.39 -10.34
CA GLU A 92 3.26 -9.44 -9.68
C GLU A 92 4.01 -10.03 -8.50
N ALA A 93 5.32 -10.31 -8.63
CA ALA A 93 6.13 -10.83 -7.53
C ALA A 93 6.15 -9.89 -6.31
N LEU A 94 6.29 -8.58 -6.53
CA LEU A 94 6.25 -7.61 -5.43
C LEU A 94 4.84 -7.46 -4.84
N LEU A 95 3.80 -7.43 -5.67
CA LEU A 95 2.42 -7.37 -5.18
C LEU A 95 2.06 -8.62 -4.36
N ASN A 96 2.49 -9.80 -4.79
CA ASN A 96 2.34 -11.04 -4.04
C ASN A 96 2.98 -10.94 -2.66
N GLN A 97 4.20 -10.38 -2.57
CA GLN A 97 4.87 -10.14 -1.29
C GLN A 97 4.08 -9.18 -0.39
N ILE A 98 3.54 -8.09 -0.95
CA ILE A 98 2.69 -7.13 -0.20
C ILE A 98 1.46 -7.84 0.36
N ILE A 99 0.78 -8.66 -0.46
CA ILE A 99 -0.45 -9.35 -0.08
C ILE A 99 -0.17 -10.43 0.97
N ASP A 100 0.81 -11.30 0.74
CA ASP A 100 1.16 -12.37 1.69
C ASP A 100 1.57 -11.78 3.05
N TYR A 101 2.32 -10.67 3.06
CA TYR A 101 2.68 -9.98 4.29
C TYR A 101 1.46 -9.40 5.01
N GLY A 102 0.56 -8.73 4.29
CA GLY A 102 -0.67 -8.16 4.87
C GLY A 102 -1.58 -9.24 5.47
N PHE A 103 -1.76 -10.36 4.77
CA PHE A 103 -2.47 -11.52 5.33
C PHE A 103 -1.78 -12.10 6.56
N GLY A 104 -0.46 -12.14 6.60
CA GLY A 104 0.32 -12.56 7.77
C GLY A 104 0.09 -11.68 9.01
N LEU A 105 -0.22 -10.39 8.80
CA LEU A 105 -0.57 -9.44 9.86
C LEU A 105 -2.07 -9.39 10.21
N ALA A 106 -2.92 -10.14 9.49
CA ALA A 106 -4.37 -10.08 9.61
C ALA A 106 -4.97 -8.67 9.43
N VAL A 107 -4.38 -7.85 8.56
CA VAL A 107 -4.91 -6.51 8.25
C VAL A 107 -6.02 -6.56 7.19
N SER A 108 -6.78 -5.47 7.08
CA SER A 108 -7.87 -5.36 6.11
C SER A 108 -7.39 -5.27 4.65
N GLU A 109 -8.26 -5.66 3.71
CA GLU A 109 -8.03 -5.47 2.27
C GLU A 109 -7.78 -4.01 1.90
N GLU A 110 -8.46 -3.06 2.57
CA GLU A 110 -8.21 -1.63 2.40
C GLU A 110 -6.75 -1.28 2.70
N THR A 111 -6.20 -1.82 3.80
CA THR A 111 -4.81 -1.59 4.20
C THR A 111 -3.85 -2.17 3.16
N MET A 112 -4.08 -3.42 2.73
CA MET A 112 -3.27 -4.04 1.68
C MET A 112 -3.34 -3.26 0.36
N SER A 113 -4.52 -2.72 0.02
CA SER A 113 -4.73 -1.90 -1.17
C SER A 113 -4.01 -0.56 -1.09
N ILE A 114 -4.00 0.11 0.07
CA ILE A 114 -3.23 1.34 0.28
C ILE A 114 -1.74 1.09 0.03
N VAL A 115 -1.19 0.00 0.58
CA VAL A 115 0.23 -0.35 0.36
C VAL A 115 0.49 -0.65 -1.11
N ALA A 116 -0.35 -1.47 -1.75
CA ALA A 116 -0.20 -1.82 -3.17
C ALA A 116 -0.28 -0.60 -4.11
N VAL A 117 -1.27 0.26 -3.92
CA VAL A 117 -1.45 1.48 -4.72
C VAL A 117 -0.30 2.45 -4.49
N THR A 118 0.19 2.59 -3.25
CA THR A 118 1.35 3.43 -2.95
C THR A 118 2.61 2.91 -3.65
N ALA A 119 2.86 1.60 -3.61
CA ALA A 119 3.99 0.98 -4.32
C ALA A 119 3.93 1.23 -5.84
N PHE A 120 2.74 1.11 -6.44
CA PHE A 120 2.57 1.39 -7.86
C PHE A 120 2.77 2.87 -8.19
N GLN A 121 2.23 3.76 -7.35
CA GLN A 121 2.28 5.20 -7.57
C GLN A 121 3.69 5.76 -7.41
N GLU A 122 4.47 5.28 -6.44
CA GLU A 122 5.81 5.78 -6.15
C GLU A 122 6.88 5.19 -7.07
N SER A 123 6.73 3.93 -7.50
CA SER A 123 7.80 3.23 -8.22
C SER A 123 7.32 2.34 -9.35
N SER A 124 6.02 2.24 -9.59
CA SER A 124 5.43 1.22 -10.47
C SER A 124 5.88 -0.20 -10.10
N PHE A 125 6.03 -0.45 -8.78
CA PHE A 125 6.61 -1.66 -8.19
C PHE A 125 8.13 -1.84 -8.40
N GLY A 126 8.86 -0.76 -8.67
CA GLY A 126 10.32 -0.76 -8.87
C GLY A 126 11.10 -0.82 -7.55
N ILE A 127 11.82 -1.93 -7.33
CA ILE A 127 12.50 -2.21 -6.05
C ILE A 127 13.80 -1.41 -5.81
N LYS A 128 14.40 -0.83 -6.85
CA LYS A 128 15.66 -0.07 -6.78
C LYS A 128 15.54 1.34 -7.39
N ASN A 129 14.32 1.87 -7.46
CA ASN A 129 14.09 3.18 -8.03
C ASN A 129 14.71 4.26 -7.13
N THR A 130 15.36 5.23 -7.77
CA THR A 130 15.93 6.40 -7.11
C THR A 130 15.29 7.64 -7.69
N ASN A 131 15.08 8.66 -6.85
CA ASN A 131 14.67 9.97 -7.31
C ASN A 131 15.91 10.88 -7.36
N PRO A 132 16.29 11.45 -8.51
CA PRO A 132 17.48 12.31 -8.61
C PRO A 132 17.35 13.61 -7.82
N GLU A 133 16.14 14.04 -7.49
CA GLU A 133 15.86 15.30 -6.79
C GLU A 133 15.76 15.14 -5.28
N SER A 134 15.82 13.91 -4.75
CA SER A 134 15.70 13.66 -3.33
C SER A 134 16.49 12.44 -2.87
N SER A 135 16.44 12.14 -1.57
CA SER A 135 17.03 10.91 -1.05
C SER A 135 16.09 9.70 -1.12
N ALA A 136 14.93 9.84 -1.77
CA ALA A 136 13.93 8.79 -1.90
C ALA A 136 14.48 7.54 -2.61
N PHE A 137 14.13 6.36 -2.08
CA PHE A 137 14.63 5.08 -2.56
C PHE A 137 13.57 3.98 -2.50
N GLY A 138 13.61 3.09 -3.49
CA GLY A 138 12.93 1.80 -3.48
C GLY A 138 11.45 1.86 -3.80
N VAL A 139 10.72 0.86 -3.30
CA VAL A 139 9.31 0.61 -3.65
C VAL A 139 8.40 1.77 -3.26
N PHE A 140 8.62 2.30 -2.06
CA PHE A 140 7.80 3.36 -1.47
C PHE A 140 8.56 4.69 -1.37
N GLN A 141 9.68 4.83 -2.08
CA GLN A 141 10.42 6.10 -2.16
C GLN A 141 10.74 6.73 -0.79
N PHE A 142 11.11 5.90 0.21
CA PHE A 142 11.46 6.38 1.54
C PHE A 142 12.72 7.25 1.52
N THR A 143 12.62 8.48 2.02
CA THR A 143 13.78 9.38 2.17
C THR A 143 14.70 8.92 3.31
N ARG A 144 15.98 9.33 3.26
CA ARG A 144 16.95 9.01 4.33
C ARG A 144 16.51 9.56 5.70
N GLY A 145 15.96 10.78 5.73
CA GLY A 145 15.47 11.40 6.97
C GLY A 145 14.35 10.57 7.61
N THR A 146 13.28 10.32 6.85
CA THR A 146 12.16 9.48 7.31
C THR A 146 12.61 8.12 7.81
N TRP A 147 13.57 7.49 7.11
CA TRP A 147 14.09 6.19 7.52
C TRP A 147 14.89 6.26 8.82
N SER A 148 15.76 7.26 8.95
CA SER A 148 16.57 7.48 10.16
C SER A 148 15.69 7.74 11.38
N ASP A 149 14.62 8.51 11.23
CA ASP A 149 13.77 8.94 12.34
C ASP A 149 12.87 7.82 12.85
N HIS A 150 12.39 6.94 11.95
CA HIS A 150 11.33 5.99 12.27
C HIS A 150 11.71 4.51 12.11
N TYR A 151 12.68 4.20 11.24
CA TYR A 151 12.95 2.83 10.79
C TYR A 151 14.44 2.48 10.83
N LYS A 152 15.25 3.18 11.65
CA LYS A 152 16.71 2.97 11.74
C LYS A 152 17.16 1.55 12.09
N HIS A 153 16.25 0.74 12.67
CA HIS A 153 16.50 -0.66 13.03
C HIS A 153 16.24 -1.63 11.85
N LEU A 154 15.76 -1.13 10.72
CA LEU A 154 15.48 -1.87 9.49
C LEU A 154 16.46 -1.46 8.38
N ASN A 155 16.61 -2.31 7.36
CA ASN A 155 17.43 -2.01 6.19
C ASN A 155 16.61 -1.35 5.08
N ARG A 156 16.87 -0.07 4.79
CA ARG A 156 16.18 0.68 3.73
C ARG A 156 16.33 0.07 2.35
N GLU A 157 17.42 -0.65 2.09
CA GLU A 157 17.68 -1.28 0.80
C GLU A 157 16.98 -2.65 0.66
N SER A 158 16.42 -3.16 1.75
CA SER A 158 15.64 -4.40 1.75
C SER A 158 14.18 -4.13 1.38
N THR A 159 13.71 -4.78 0.31
CA THR A 159 12.31 -4.71 -0.11
C THR A 159 11.37 -5.22 0.98
N SER A 160 11.72 -6.30 1.69
CA SER A 160 10.87 -6.83 2.77
C SER A 160 10.71 -5.84 3.92
N ASP A 161 11.78 -5.14 4.24
CA ASP A 161 11.80 -4.17 5.34
C ASP A 161 11.03 -2.92 4.96
N GLN A 162 11.13 -2.48 3.69
CA GLN A 162 10.29 -1.42 3.15
C GLN A 162 8.81 -1.77 3.19
N VAL A 163 8.43 -3.02 2.87
CA VAL A 163 7.03 -3.50 2.97
C VAL A 163 6.57 -3.46 4.43
N SER A 164 7.36 -4.00 5.36
CA SER A 164 7.07 -3.91 6.80
C SER A 164 6.86 -2.47 7.25
N ALA A 165 7.82 -1.58 6.94
CA ALA A 165 7.77 -0.18 7.33
C ALA A 165 6.54 0.54 6.77
N MET A 166 6.09 0.20 5.55
CA MET A 166 4.90 0.80 4.97
C MET A 166 3.62 0.36 5.68
N TYR A 167 3.50 -0.92 6.06
CA TYR A 167 2.35 -1.37 6.86
C TYR A 167 2.28 -0.67 8.22
N ASP A 168 3.41 -0.56 8.93
CA ASP A 168 3.49 0.19 10.20
C ASP A 168 3.09 1.66 10.00
N ARG A 169 3.50 2.26 8.87
CA ARG A 169 3.15 3.64 8.52
C ARG A 169 1.66 3.83 8.25
N VAL A 170 1.02 2.91 7.53
CA VAL A 170 -0.43 2.98 7.25
C VAL A 170 -1.22 2.87 8.56
N GLU A 171 -0.81 2.00 9.48
CA GLU A 171 -1.48 1.90 10.78
C GLU A 171 -1.31 3.16 11.63
N TYR A 172 -0.10 3.73 11.65
CA TYR A 172 0.13 5.04 12.26
C TYR A 172 -0.78 6.12 11.66
N PHE A 173 -0.95 6.15 10.33
CA PHE A 173 -1.86 7.07 9.68
C PHE A 173 -3.32 6.81 10.02
N ARG A 174 -3.73 5.55 10.23
CA ARG A 174 -5.10 5.20 10.64
C ARG A 174 -5.45 5.84 11.97
N HIS A 175 -4.57 5.73 12.97
CA HIS A 175 -4.76 6.40 14.25
C HIS A 175 -4.90 7.92 14.09
N ARG A 176 -4.01 8.56 13.33
CA ARG A 176 -4.07 10.01 13.12
C ARG A 176 -5.27 10.47 12.31
N TYR A 177 -5.71 9.70 11.32
CA TYR A 177 -6.90 9.99 10.54
C TYR A 177 -8.12 10.10 11.44
N THR A 178 -8.34 9.13 12.32
CA THR A 178 -9.49 9.14 13.24
C THR A 178 -9.48 10.35 14.17
N GLN A 179 -8.31 10.71 14.71
CA GLN A 179 -8.13 11.89 15.55
C GLN A 179 -8.39 13.18 14.77
N HIS A 180 -7.72 13.37 13.63
CA HIS A 180 -7.85 14.59 12.83
C HIS A 180 -9.26 14.77 12.26
N LEU A 181 -9.97 13.68 11.95
CA LEU A 181 -11.37 13.72 11.54
C LEU A 181 -12.27 14.19 12.68
N ALA A 182 -12.07 13.66 13.90
CA ALA A 182 -12.84 14.05 15.08
C ALA A 182 -12.58 15.52 15.47
N GLU A 183 -11.36 16.00 15.28
CA GLU A 183 -10.94 17.39 15.56
C GLU A 183 -11.34 18.38 14.44
N GLY A 184 -11.91 17.91 13.32
CA GLY A 184 -12.23 18.75 12.17
C GLY A 184 -11.01 19.33 11.44
N LYS A 185 -9.83 18.69 11.58
CA LYS A 185 -8.59 19.10 10.91
C LYS A 185 -8.48 18.58 9.46
N ILE A 186 -9.38 17.69 9.06
CA ILE A 186 -9.57 17.22 7.68
C ILE A 186 -11.05 17.25 7.33
N SER A 187 -11.39 17.42 6.05
CA SER A 187 -12.79 17.34 5.62
C SER A 187 -13.36 15.94 5.82
N ARG A 188 -14.66 15.88 6.09
CA ARG A 188 -15.43 14.61 6.11
C ARG A 188 -15.47 13.92 4.75
N SER A 189 -15.14 14.63 3.67
CA SER A 189 -15.05 14.07 2.32
C SER A 189 -13.72 13.38 2.04
N MET A 190 -12.67 13.63 2.84
CA MET A 190 -11.38 12.95 2.68
C MET A 190 -11.49 11.53 3.24
N THR A 191 -11.25 10.55 2.40
CA THR A 191 -11.24 9.14 2.80
C THR A 191 -9.93 8.76 3.48
N PHE A 192 -9.92 7.66 4.25
CA PHE A 192 -8.70 7.18 4.87
C PHE A 192 -7.58 6.83 3.86
N PRO A 193 -7.84 6.14 2.73
CA PRO A 193 -6.81 5.89 1.72
C PRO A 193 -6.16 7.16 1.17
N GLU A 194 -6.96 8.19 0.88
CA GLU A 194 -6.47 9.49 0.42
C GLU A 194 -5.62 10.16 1.49
N TYR A 195 -6.08 10.15 2.74
CA TYR A 195 -5.33 10.70 3.87
C TYR A 195 -3.98 9.99 4.04
N ALA A 196 -3.96 8.66 3.99
CA ALA A 196 -2.74 7.86 4.15
C ALA A 196 -1.72 8.19 3.05
N TYR A 197 -2.16 8.29 1.80
CA TYR A 197 -1.28 8.66 0.69
C TYR A 197 -0.84 10.13 0.74
N ALA A 198 -1.72 11.07 1.09
CA ALA A 198 -1.36 12.48 1.27
C ALA A 198 -0.28 12.67 2.36
N ASN A 199 -0.41 11.98 3.49
CA ASN A 199 0.62 11.97 4.54
C ASN A 199 1.92 11.30 4.07
N HIS A 200 1.84 10.25 3.25
CA HIS A 200 3.02 9.64 2.67
C HIS A 200 3.79 10.64 1.79
N LYS A 201 3.09 11.40 0.92
CA LYS A 201 3.70 12.40 0.02
C LYS A 201 4.26 13.61 0.74
N GLN A 202 3.48 14.20 1.64
CA GLN A 202 3.85 15.45 2.28
C GLN A 202 4.69 15.27 3.56
N GLY A 203 4.75 14.06 4.11
CA GLY A 203 5.33 13.85 5.44
C GLY A 203 4.42 14.42 6.54
N GLN A 204 5.02 14.91 7.63
CA GLN A 204 4.30 15.46 8.79
C GLN A 204 3.77 16.89 8.55
N SER A 205 3.20 17.15 7.38
CA SER A 205 2.51 18.41 7.11
C SER A 205 1.23 18.53 7.92
N ARG A 206 0.79 19.78 8.14
CA ARG A 206 -0.51 20.06 8.76
C ARG A 206 -1.61 19.46 7.88
N PRO A 207 -2.48 18.59 8.39
CA PRO A 207 -3.47 17.89 7.58
C PRO A 207 -4.41 18.82 6.80
N GLN A 208 -4.63 20.04 7.29
CA GLN A 208 -5.40 21.09 6.63
C GLN A 208 -4.82 21.52 5.27
N THR A 209 -3.52 21.30 5.03
CA THR A 209 -2.87 21.69 3.77
C THR A 209 -3.10 20.68 2.66
N PHE A 210 -3.56 19.46 2.96
CA PHE A 210 -3.76 18.44 1.92
C PHE A 210 -4.80 18.85 0.89
N GLU A 211 -5.88 19.52 1.32
CA GLU A 211 -7.00 19.92 0.47
C GLU A 211 -6.74 21.22 -0.32
N THR A 212 -5.76 22.00 0.12
CA THR A 212 -5.45 23.32 -0.46
C THR A 212 -4.14 23.33 -1.25
N ASN A 213 -3.27 22.33 -1.06
CA ASN A 213 -2.02 22.20 -1.80
C ASN A 213 -2.26 21.55 -3.18
N GLY A 214 -1.96 22.28 -4.24
CA GLY A 214 -2.18 21.84 -5.63
C GLY A 214 -1.44 20.55 -6.00
N GLU A 215 -0.16 20.41 -5.62
CA GLU A 215 0.64 19.21 -5.89
C GLU A 215 0.04 17.96 -5.23
N THR A 216 -0.52 18.12 -4.03
CA THR A 216 -1.18 17.02 -3.32
C THR A 216 -2.52 16.67 -3.93
N GLN A 217 -3.29 17.65 -4.40
CA GLN A 217 -4.52 17.35 -5.13
C GLN A 217 -4.26 16.64 -6.44
N GLU A 218 -3.21 17.00 -7.17
CA GLU A 218 -2.78 16.28 -8.38
C GLU A 218 -2.33 14.85 -8.06
N ALA A 219 -1.50 14.68 -7.03
CA ALA A 219 -1.09 13.36 -6.58
C ALA A 219 -2.29 12.50 -6.14
N LEU A 220 -3.29 13.09 -5.47
CA LEU A 220 -4.51 12.40 -5.04
C LEU A 220 -5.42 12.04 -6.22
N ALA A 221 -5.52 12.89 -7.24
CA ALA A 221 -6.24 12.55 -8.46
C ALA A 221 -5.65 11.29 -9.12
N SER A 222 -4.31 11.27 -9.28
CA SER A 222 -3.61 10.09 -9.78
C SER A 222 -3.82 8.86 -8.88
N PHE A 223 -3.77 9.03 -7.56
CA PHE A 223 -4.03 7.96 -6.59
C PHE A 223 -5.44 7.37 -6.74
N ARG A 224 -6.47 8.20 -6.91
CA ARG A 224 -7.87 7.75 -7.11
C ARG A 224 -8.01 6.89 -8.35
N ASP A 225 -7.36 7.28 -9.45
CA ASP A 225 -7.38 6.48 -10.69
C ASP A 225 -6.73 5.11 -10.47
N LYS A 226 -5.61 5.06 -9.74
CA LYS A 226 -4.93 3.80 -9.41
C LYS A 226 -5.72 2.97 -8.41
N TRP A 227 -6.39 3.60 -7.46
CA TRP A 227 -7.26 2.94 -6.51
C TRP A 227 -8.35 2.14 -7.22
N LEU A 228 -8.97 2.67 -8.27
CA LEU A 228 -10.01 1.97 -9.02
C LEU A 228 -9.51 0.67 -9.70
N ILE A 229 -8.25 0.63 -10.12
CA ILE A 229 -7.70 -0.51 -10.87
C ILE A 229 -6.91 -1.50 -10.01
N LEU A 230 -6.39 -1.05 -8.88
CA LEU A 230 -5.50 -1.82 -7.98
C LEU A 230 -6.10 -2.12 -6.61
N SER A 231 -7.31 -1.62 -6.30
CA SER A 231 -8.02 -2.05 -5.09
C SER A 231 -8.20 -3.56 -5.11
N LEU A 232 -7.66 -4.21 -4.09
CA LEU A 232 -7.68 -5.65 -3.99
C LEU A 232 -9.10 -6.14 -3.73
N HIS A 233 -9.38 -7.28 -4.32
CA HIS A 233 -10.53 -8.08 -3.98
C HIS A 233 -10.03 -9.48 -3.67
N ALA A 234 -9.74 -9.73 -2.40
CA ALA A 234 -9.21 -11.00 -1.97
C ALA A 234 -10.35 -11.97 -1.59
N GLU A 235 -10.03 -13.27 -1.59
CA GLU A 235 -10.92 -14.36 -1.16
C GLU A 235 -10.42 -14.97 0.15
#